data_AF-A0A1G3R2J2-F1
#
_entry.id   AF-A0A1G3R2J2-F1
#
_cell.length_a   1.000
_cell.length_b   1.000
_cell.length_c   1.000
_cell.angle_alpha   90.00
_cell.angle_beta   90.00
_cell.angle_gamma   90.00
#
_symmetry.space_group_name_H-M   'P 1'
#
loop_
_entity.id
_entity.type
_entity.pdbx_description
1 polymer ?
#
loop_
_entity_poly.entity_id
_entity_poly.type
_entity_poly.pdbx_seq_one_letter_code
_entity_poly.pdbx_strand_id
1 'polypeptide(L)'
;MDAFFIPLALVRHLGVMEAFLLCYLVCKIDSPPAYNNLISVEEVTNETGINEYTQRKLLADLSKRGYLRVAREGNAPPKRRIDILRIPKDLVSHLTAY
;
A
#
# COMPACT_ATOMS: atom_id res chain seq x y z
N MET A 1 -1.71 -18.00 9.71
CA MET A 1 -1.19 -17.17 8.62
C MET A 1 -2.32 -17.00 7.63
N ASP A 2 -2.96 -15.83 7.66
CA ASP A 2 -3.99 -15.48 6.68
C ASP A 2 -3.32 -15.34 5.31
N ALA A 3 -3.86 -16.03 4.31
CA ALA A 3 -3.29 -16.02 2.98
C ALA A 3 -3.46 -14.62 2.37
N PHE A 4 -2.34 -13.93 2.15
CA PHE A 4 -2.32 -12.64 1.46
C PHE A 4 -2.61 -12.83 -0.03
N PHE A 5 -3.70 -12.27 -0.52
CA PHE A 5 -4.11 -12.42 -1.92
C PHE A 5 -3.62 -11.25 -2.78
N ILE A 6 -2.94 -11.57 -3.89
CA ILE A 6 -2.52 -10.58 -4.89
C ILE A 6 -3.15 -10.96 -6.23
N PRO A 7 -4.06 -10.13 -6.78
CA PRO A 7 -4.65 -10.41 -8.07
C PRO A 7 -3.59 -10.48 -9.17
N LEU A 8 -3.58 -11.56 -9.98
CA LEU A 8 -2.63 -11.73 -11.07
C LEU A 8 -2.71 -10.60 -12.11
N ALA A 9 -3.91 -10.06 -12.34
CA ALA A 9 -4.12 -8.90 -13.20
C ALA A 9 -3.34 -7.67 -12.72
N LEU A 10 -3.26 -7.47 -11.40
CA LEU A 10 -2.51 -6.38 -10.78
C LEU A 10 -1.01 -6.57 -10.98
N VAL A 11 -0.52 -7.81 -10.79
CA VAL A 11 0.88 -8.18 -11.06
C VAL A 11 1.25 -7.92 -12.52
N ARG A 12 0.36 -8.22 -13.47
CA ARG A 12 0.63 -7.96 -14.90
C ARG A 12 0.73 -6.47 -15.23
N HIS A 13 0.02 -5.61 -14.50
CA HIS A 13 0.00 -4.16 -14.76
C HIS A 13 1.07 -3.36 -13.99
N LEU A 14 1.42 -3.78 -12.79
CA LEU A 14 2.31 -3.06 -11.89
C LEU A 14 3.66 -3.78 -11.67
N GLY A 15 3.72 -5.08 -11.95
CA GLY A 15 4.80 -5.94 -11.51
C GLY A 15 4.60 -6.42 -10.07
N VAL A 16 5.34 -7.47 -9.70
CA VAL A 16 5.12 -8.20 -8.44
C VAL A 16 5.26 -7.29 -7.22
N MET A 17 6.32 -6.47 -7.16
CA MET A 17 6.63 -5.65 -5.98
C MET A 17 5.66 -4.49 -5.78
N GLU A 18 5.26 -3.81 -6.86
CA GLU A 18 4.27 -2.72 -6.80
C GLU A 18 2.89 -3.28 -6.42
N ALA A 19 2.49 -4.40 -7.03
CA ALA A 19 1.23 -5.07 -6.71
C ALA A 19 1.20 -5.54 -5.25
N PHE A 20 2.28 -6.16 -4.77
CA PHE A 20 2.42 -6.59 -3.39
C PHE A 20 2.29 -5.42 -2.42
N LEU A 21 3.05 -4.34 -2.63
CA LEU A 21 3.02 -3.17 -1.73
C LEU A 21 1.64 -2.52 -1.73
N LEU A 22 1.00 -2.38 -2.89
CA LEU A 22 -0.34 -1.80 -2.98
C LEU A 22 -1.37 -2.65 -2.24
N CYS A 23 -1.38 -3.96 -2.44
CA CYS A 23 -2.27 -4.87 -1.73
C CYS A 23 -2.05 -4.79 -0.21
N TYR A 24 -0.79 -4.74 0.23
CA TYR A 24 -0.44 -4.67 1.65
C TYR A 24 -1.00 -3.40 2.29
N LEU A 25 -0.79 -2.25 1.63
CA LEU A 25 -1.29 -0.97 2.10
C LEU A 25 -2.82 -0.95 2.16
N VAL A 26 -3.50 -1.51 1.15
CA VAL A 26 -4.97 -1.59 1.15
C VAL A 26 -5.47 -2.47 2.30
N CYS A 27 -4.90 -3.66 2.48
CA CYS A 27 -5.25 -4.56 3.58
C CYS A 27 -4.96 -3.96 4.96
N LYS A 28 -3.95 -3.10 5.09
CA LYS A 28 -3.60 -2.43 6.35
C LYS A 28 -4.51 -1.25 6.68
N ILE A 29 -5.06 -0.60 5.67
CA ILE A 29 -5.88 0.61 5.80
C ILE A 29 -7.38 0.25 6.00
N ASP A 30 -7.68 -1.00 6.35
CA ASP A 30 -9.03 -1.53 6.34
C ASP A 30 -9.92 -1.00 7.49
N SER A 31 -10.59 0.14 7.28
CA SER A 31 -11.98 0.43 7.70
C SER A 31 -12.41 1.89 7.38
N PRO A 32 -13.60 2.12 6.78
CA PRO A 32 -14.26 3.44 6.74
C PRO A 32 -14.62 3.94 8.15
N PRO A 33 -14.78 5.26 8.41
CA PRO A 33 -14.97 6.37 7.47
C PRO A 33 -13.79 7.36 7.42
N ALA A 34 -12.74 7.10 8.18
CA ALA A 34 -11.52 7.88 8.18
C ALA A 34 -10.36 6.90 8.09
N TYR A 35 -9.91 6.65 6.87
CA TYR A 35 -8.66 5.98 6.58
C TYR A 35 -7.53 6.80 7.21
N ASN A 36 -7.22 6.55 8.48
CA ASN A 36 -6.16 7.23 9.18
C ASN A 36 -4.84 6.59 8.73
N ASN A 37 -4.33 7.07 7.59
CA ASN A 37 -3.33 6.39 6.77
C ASN A 37 -1.88 6.63 7.19
N LEU A 38 -1.64 6.67 8.48
CA LEU A 38 -0.31 6.87 9.02
C LEU A 38 0.40 5.53 9.10
N ILE A 39 1.04 5.15 7.98
CA ILE A 39 1.92 3.98 7.93
C ILE A 39 3.38 4.47 8.00
N SER A 40 4.12 3.95 8.97
CA SER A 40 5.54 4.27 9.09
C SER A 40 6.38 3.44 8.13
N VAL A 41 7.51 4.00 7.68
CA VAL A 41 8.47 3.28 6.81
C VAL A 41 9.03 2.04 7.51
N GLU A 42 9.27 2.13 8.81
CA GLU A 42 9.76 1.00 9.63
C GLU A 42 8.74 -0.13 9.70
N GLU A 43 7.46 0.19 9.90
CA GLU A 43 6.38 -0.80 9.91
C GLU A 43 6.29 -1.57 8.59
N VAL A 44 6.30 -0.85 7.45
CA VAL A 44 6.34 -1.52 6.13
C VAL A 44 7.60 -2.38 6.01
N THR A 45 8.75 -1.89 6.46
CA THR A 45 10.02 -2.65 6.34
C THR A 45 9.97 -3.93 7.15
N ASN A 46 9.46 -3.87 8.38
CA ASN A 46 9.41 -5.01 9.29
C ASN A 46 8.40 -6.07 8.82
N GLU A 47 7.27 -5.66 8.25
CA GLU A 47 6.22 -6.59 7.83
C GLU A 47 6.42 -7.14 6.41
N THR A 48 7.04 -6.38 5.52
CA THR A 48 7.21 -6.76 4.11
C THR A 48 8.63 -7.20 3.76
N GLY A 49 9.62 -6.87 4.59
CA GLY A 49 11.05 -7.03 4.28
C GLY A 49 11.57 -6.08 3.20
N ILE A 50 10.74 -5.20 2.65
CA ILE A 50 11.14 -4.25 1.61
C ILE A 50 11.91 -3.11 2.29
N ASN A 51 13.16 -2.87 1.90
CA ASN A 51 13.95 -1.77 2.46
C ASN A 51 13.40 -0.37 2.07
N GLU A 52 13.80 0.66 2.81
CA GLU A 52 13.31 2.03 2.60
C GLU A 52 13.54 2.56 1.18
N TYR A 53 14.70 2.27 0.57
CA TYR A 53 15.02 2.76 -0.78
C TYR A 53 14.03 2.21 -1.81
N THR A 54 13.79 0.89 -1.77
CA THR A 54 12.84 0.22 -2.65
C THR A 54 11.42 0.70 -2.37
N GLN A 55 11.03 0.84 -1.11
CA GLN A 55 9.71 1.39 -0.75
C GLN A 55 9.51 2.79 -1.33
N ARG A 56 10.49 3.70 -1.22
CA ARG A 56 10.41 5.06 -1.78
C ARG A 56 10.14 5.01 -3.29
N LYS A 57 10.85 4.15 -4.01
CA LYS A 57 10.66 3.97 -5.45
C LYS A 57 9.25 3.46 -5.76
N LEU A 58 8.83 2.37 -5.13
CA LEU A 58 7.51 1.75 -5.37
C LEU A 58 6.36 2.72 -5.04
N LEU A 59 6.45 3.45 -3.93
CA LEU A 59 5.46 4.47 -3.56
C LEU A 59 5.42 5.62 -4.56
N ALA A 60 6.56 6.06 -5.08
CA ALA A 60 6.61 7.11 -6.10
C ALA A 60 5.96 6.63 -7.41
N ASP A 61 6.21 5.39 -7.81
CA ASP A 61 5.66 4.80 -9.04
C ASP A 61 4.14 4.57 -8.93
N LEU A 62 3.66 4.05 -7.78
CA LEU A 62 2.23 3.93 -7.48
C LEU A 62 1.52 5.28 -7.42
N SER A 63 2.20 6.31 -6.89
CA SER A 63 1.69 7.69 -6.85
C SER A 63 1.56 8.30 -8.25
N LYS A 64 2.58 8.16 -9.09
CA LYS A 64 2.54 8.61 -10.50
C LYS A 64 1.41 7.98 -11.30
N ARG A 65 1.09 6.72 -11.01
CA ARG A 65 -0.02 5.97 -11.64
C ARG A 65 -1.38 6.29 -11.02
N GLY A 66 -1.44 7.11 -9.98
CA GLY A 66 -2.68 7.59 -9.36
C GLY A 66 -3.35 6.60 -8.40
N TYR A 67 -2.63 5.58 -7.90
CA TYR A 67 -3.19 4.64 -6.92
C TYR A 67 -3.21 5.21 -5.51
N LEU A 68 -2.22 6.04 -5.17
CA LEU A 68 -2.05 6.59 -3.83
C LEU A 68 -1.47 8.00 -3.88
N ARG A 69 -1.59 8.73 -2.78
CA ARG A 69 -0.90 9.99 -2.53
C ARG A 69 -0.04 9.81 -1.29
N VAL A 70 1.22 10.20 -1.38
CA VAL A 70 2.13 10.20 -0.23
C VAL A 70 2.30 11.63 0.24
N ALA A 71 1.91 11.90 1.48
CA ALA A 71 2.24 13.13 2.19
C ALA A 71 3.25 12.81 3.30
N ARG A 72 4.20 13.71 3.51
CA ARG A 72 5.16 13.58 4.61
C ARG A 72 4.56 14.26 5.84
N GLU A 73 4.43 13.53 6.93
CA GLU A 73 3.88 14.06 8.18
C GLU A 73 4.89 13.90 9.32
N GLY A 74 5.24 15.00 9.97
CA GLY A 74 6.07 15.02 11.19
C GLY A 74 7.57 15.23 10.99
N ASN A 75 8.18 15.80 12.04
CA ASN A 75 9.62 16.00 12.20
C ASN A 75 10.19 14.87 13.10
N ALA A 76 10.51 13.73 12.48
CA ALA A 76 11.22 12.57 13.04
C ALA A 76 10.49 11.67 14.09
N PRO A 77 10.53 10.32 13.92
CA PRO A 77 10.86 9.60 12.69
C PRO A 77 9.83 9.95 11.60
N PRO A 78 10.23 10.06 10.31
CA PRO A 78 9.34 10.53 9.26
C PRO A 78 8.17 9.56 9.06
N LYS A 79 7.00 9.93 9.55
CA LYS A 79 5.77 9.21 9.23
C LYS A 79 5.35 9.63 7.82
N ARG A 80 4.96 8.65 7.01
CA ARG A 80 4.38 8.91 5.70
C ARG A 80 2.89 8.68 5.85
N ARG A 81 2.13 9.71 5.54
CA ARG A 81 0.70 9.56 5.33
C ARG A 81 0.50 9.05 3.92
N ILE A 82 -0.14 7.89 3.78
CA ILE A 82 -0.37 7.23 2.48
C ILE A 82 -1.86 7.21 2.19
N ASP A 83 -2.38 8.22 1.53
CA ASP A 83 -3.79 8.22 1.16
C ASP A 83 -4.03 7.37 -0.08
N ILE A 84 -4.76 6.26 0.06
CA ILE A 84 -5.15 5.43 -1.08
C ILE A 84 -6.22 6.18 -1.88
N LEU A 85 -5.91 6.50 -3.14
CA LEU A 85 -6.80 7.23 -4.03
C LEU A 85 -7.71 6.31 -4.83
N ARG A 86 -7.19 5.11 -5.18
CA ARG A 86 -7.89 4.14 -6.01
C ARG A 86 -7.57 2.73 -5.57
N ILE A 87 -8.59 1.98 -5.19
CA ILE A 87 -8.49 0.54 -4.97
C ILE A 87 -8.87 -0.17 -6.28
N PRO A 88 -8.02 -1.06 -6.81
CA PRO A 88 -8.39 -1.91 -7.94
C PRO A 88 -9.66 -2.70 -7.61
N LYS A 89 -10.66 -2.74 -8.52
CA LYS A 89 -11.93 -3.44 -8.29
C LYS A 89 -11.73 -4.92 -7.94
N ASP A 90 -10.75 -5.54 -8.59
CA ASP A 90 -10.36 -6.94 -8.35
C ASP A 90 -9.84 -7.18 -6.92
N LEU A 91 -9.40 -6.12 -6.24
CA LEU A 91 -8.97 -6.19 -4.85
C LEU A 91 -10.16 -6.00 -3.90
N VAL A 92 -11.09 -5.09 -4.23
CA VAL A 92 -12.31 -4.82 -3.44
C VAL A 92 -13.17 -6.08 -3.28
N SER A 93 -13.32 -6.87 -4.35
CA SER A 93 -14.11 -8.11 -4.31
C SER A 93 -13.61 -9.14 -3.30
N HIS A 94 -12.33 -9.08 -2.93
CA HIS A 94 -11.73 -9.97 -1.93
C HIS A 94 -11.76 -9.39 -0.51
N LEU A 95 -11.89 -8.07 -0.35
CA LEU A 95 -11.98 -7.43 0.96
C LEU A 95 -13.39 -7.55 1.57
N THR A 96 -14.44 -7.57 0.75
CA THR A 96 -15.83 -7.73 1.19
C THR A 96 -16.27 -9.20 1.37
N ALA A 97 -15.39 -10.17 1.13
CA ALA A 97 -15.74 -11.59 1.09
C ALA A 97 -15.66 -12.31 2.45
N TYR A 98 -15.50 -11.58 3.56
CA TYR A 98 -15.44 -12.12 4.91
C TYR A 98 -16.47 -11.47 5.83
#